data_AF-A0A8X6RAT1-F1
#
_entry.id   AF-A0A8X6RAT1-F1
#
_cell.length_a   1.000
_cell.length_b   1.000
_cell.length_c   1.000
_cell.angle_alpha   90.00
_cell.angle_beta   90.00
_cell.angle_gamma   90.00
#
_symmetry.space_group_name_H-M   'P 1'
#
loop_
_entity.id
_entity.type
_entity.pdbx_description
1 polymer ?
#
loop_
_entity_poly.entity_id
_entity_poly.type
_entity_poly.pdbx_seq_one_letter_code
_entity_poly.pdbx_strand_id
1 'polypeptide(L)'
;MDGNQIQFILSHDPVTAPFFRGVYASDTIPILKKKSTIVVNLDASSQPGSHWLAFYHENNCIEFFDSYGYPPEYYGEGFRDFVSKFSTVSWNCIPFQSPTSNGIRDISLNAHYMFLFKNPRDKSQVMNIGKQLYPGKSKFFREVYEDATSKPFSYLLIDLKPDTSDSMRLRSGLFPGDTFFVYQPR
;
A
#
# COMPACT_ATOMS: atom_id res chain seq x y z
N MET A 1 -11.64 2.31 -0.84
CA MET A 1 -12.33 2.30 0.46
C MET A 1 -13.16 3.56 0.51
N ASP A 2 -14.46 3.43 0.78
CA ASP A 2 -15.37 4.59 0.89
C ASP A 2 -15.43 5.12 2.33
N GLY A 3 -15.99 6.32 2.50
CA GLY A 3 -16.06 6.98 3.81
C GLY A 3 -16.87 6.21 4.85
N ASN A 4 -17.91 5.45 4.44
CA ASN A 4 -18.72 4.66 5.36
C ASN A 4 -17.94 3.46 5.92
N GLN A 5 -17.10 2.84 5.09
CA GLN A 5 -16.19 1.77 5.51
C GLN A 5 -15.17 2.29 6.54
N ILE A 6 -14.57 3.45 6.28
CA ILE A 6 -13.61 4.08 7.20
C ILE A 6 -14.30 4.40 8.53
N GLN A 7 -15.48 5.03 8.47
CA GLN A 7 -16.28 5.36 9.64
C GLN A 7 -16.57 4.12 10.48
N PHE A 8 -17.03 3.05 9.84
CA PHE A 8 -17.35 1.79 10.51
C PHE A 8 -16.13 1.16 11.18
N ILE A 9 -15.00 1.08 10.48
CA ILE A 9 -13.77 0.48 11.03
C ILE A 9 -13.28 1.26 12.24
N LEU A 10 -13.12 2.58 12.11
CA LEU A 10 -12.49 3.41 13.14
C LEU A 10 -13.41 3.67 14.34
N SER A 11 -14.74 3.58 14.16
CA SER A 11 -15.69 3.68 15.27
C SER A 11 -15.82 2.38 16.08
N HIS A 12 -15.32 1.25 15.57
CA HIS A 12 -15.40 -0.05 16.24
C HIS A 12 -14.03 -0.62 16.63
N ASP A 13 -12.94 0.00 16.19
CA ASP A 13 -11.60 -0.36 16.65
C ASP A 13 -11.39 0.04 18.12
N PRO A 14 -10.97 -0.88 19.01
CA PRO A 14 -10.82 -0.60 20.44
C PRO A 14 -9.87 0.54 20.77
N VAL A 15 -8.90 0.82 19.91
CA VAL A 15 -7.89 1.86 20.12
C VAL A 15 -8.42 3.21 19.64
N THR A 16 -9.00 3.30 18.44
CA THR A 16 -9.42 4.60 17.89
C THR A 16 -10.81 5.03 18.32
N ALA A 17 -11.74 4.10 18.56
CA ALA A 17 -13.14 4.41 18.87
C ALA A 17 -13.36 5.42 20.01
N PRO A 18 -12.57 5.43 21.11
CA PRO A 18 -12.78 6.38 22.22
C PRO A 18 -12.60 7.85 21.84
N PHE A 19 -11.84 8.14 20.78
CA PHE A 19 -11.53 9.51 20.36
C PHE A 19 -11.75 9.77 18.87
N PHE A 20 -12.18 8.79 18.09
CA PHE A 20 -12.56 8.98 16.70
C PHE A 20 -13.80 9.88 16.59
N ARG A 21 -13.73 10.97 15.81
CA ARG A 21 -14.82 11.94 15.67
C ARG A 21 -15.60 11.78 14.37
N GLY A 22 -14.95 11.25 13.34
CA GLY A 22 -15.61 10.89 12.10
C GLY A 22 -14.77 11.10 10.86
N VAL A 23 -15.45 10.92 9.73
CA VAL A 23 -14.95 11.18 8.38
C VAL A 23 -15.58 12.47 7.86
N TYR A 24 -14.76 13.41 7.39
CA TYR A 24 -15.17 14.73 6.92
C TYR A 24 -14.64 15.02 5.51
N ALA A 25 -15.23 15.99 4.83
CA ALA A 25 -14.66 16.57 3.62
C ALA A 25 -13.77 17.78 3.99
N SER A 26 -12.94 18.25 3.06
CA SER A 26 -11.96 19.31 3.32
C SER A 26 -12.58 20.65 3.75
N ASP A 27 -13.84 20.89 3.37
CA ASP A 27 -14.67 22.07 3.71
C ASP A 27 -15.53 21.90 4.98
N THR A 28 -15.53 20.71 5.61
CA THR A 28 -16.42 20.38 6.74
C THR A 28 -15.66 19.89 7.97
N ILE A 29 -14.35 20.15 8.04
CA ILE A 29 -13.48 19.77 9.16
C ILE A 29 -13.96 20.47 10.45
N PRO A 30 -14.24 19.73 11.54
CA PRO A 30 -14.75 20.32 12.77
C PRO A 30 -13.64 20.99 13.60
N ILE A 31 -14.04 21.83 14.55
CA ILE A 31 -13.12 22.37 15.56
C ILE A 31 -12.74 21.27 16.57
N LEU A 32 -11.46 20.97 16.70
CA LEU A 32 -10.93 19.94 17.60
C LEU A 32 -10.54 20.55 18.96
N LYS A 33 -11.38 20.37 19.98
CA LYS A 33 -11.13 20.92 21.35
C LYS A 33 -10.55 19.91 22.35
N LYS A 34 -10.75 18.63 22.09
CA LYS A 34 -10.32 17.51 22.96
C LYS A 34 -9.51 16.54 22.13
N LYS A 35 -8.87 15.56 22.79
CA LYS A 35 -8.25 14.43 22.11
C LYS A 35 -9.20 13.85 21.06
N SER A 36 -8.72 13.77 19.83
CA SER A 36 -9.54 13.36 18.69
C SER A 36 -8.73 12.83 17.52
N THR A 37 -9.28 11.82 16.83
CA THR A 37 -8.84 11.43 15.49
C THR A 37 -9.94 11.73 14.49
N ILE A 38 -9.57 12.26 13.33
CA ILE A 38 -10.47 12.43 12.18
C ILE A 38 -9.82 11.90 10.91
N VAL A 39 -10.65 11.48 9.98
CA VAL A 39 -10.24 11.25 8.59
C VAL A 39 -10.89 12.31 7.73
N VAL A 40 -10.14 12.89 6.80
CA VAL A 40 -10.57 13.99 5.95
C VAL A 40 -10.38 13.58 4.50
N ASN A 41 -11.41 13.71 3.67
CA ASN A 41 -11.25 13.64 2.23
C ASN A 41 -10.65 14.95 1.72
N LEU A 42 -9.72 14.87 0.77
CA LEU A 42 -9.15 16.05 0.13
C LEU A 42 -10.21 16.87 -0.62
N ASP A 43 -11.19 16.20 -1.22
CA ASP A 43 -12.24 16.88 -1.96
C ASP A 43 -13.29 17.50 -1.02
N ALA A 44 -13.95 18.55 -1.51
CA ALA A 44 -15.07 19.19 -0.82
C ALA A 44 -16.30 18.26 -0.74
N SER A 45 -17.22 18.56 0.17
CA SER A 45 -18.43 17.78 0.43
C SER A 45 -19.35 17.58 -0.80
N SER A 46 -19.21 18.44 -1.80
CA SER A 46 -19.93 18.39 -3.08
C SER A 46 -19.31 17.45 -4.12
N GLN A 47 -18.15 16.86 -3.84
CA GLN A 47 -17.36 16.07 -4.77
C GLN A 47 -17.29 14.59 -4.31
N PRO A 48 -17.03 13.65 -5.23
CA PRO A 48 -17.10 12.21 -4.95
C PRO A 48 -16.00 11.68 -4.00
N GLY A 49 -14.93 12.44 -3.78
CA GLY A 49 -13.83 12.11 -2.89
C GLY A 49 -12.70 11.32 -3.57
N SER A 50 -11.46 11.79 -3.42
CA SER A 50 -10.31 11.32 -4.22
C SER A 50 -9.15 10.78 -3.37
N HIS A 51 -8.89 11.41 -2.23
CA HIS A 51 -7.74 11.11 -1.38
C HIS A 51 -8.10 11.26 0.10
N TRP A 52 -7.59 10.35 0.94
CA TRP A 52 -7.91 10.32 2.37
C TRP A 52 -6.69 10.73 3.19
N LEU A 53 -6.89 11.69 4.08
CA LEU A 53 -5.90 12.24 4.99
C LEU A 53 -6.32 11.94 6.43
N ALA A 54 -5.38 11.68 7.32
CA ALA A 54 -5.68 11.43 8.73
C ALA A 54 -5.07 12.51 9.62
N PHE A 55 -5.83 12.91 10.64
CA PHE A 55 -5.36 13.84 11.66
C PHE A 55 -5.59 13.25 13.04
N TYR A 56 -4.58 13.37 13.90
CA TYR A 56 -4.67 13.07 15.32
C TYR A 56 -4.33 14.31 16.12
N HIS A 57 -5.23 14.71 17.02
CA HIS A 57 -5.05 15.88 17.88
C HIS A 57 -5.00 15.44 19.34
N GLU A 58 -3.98 15.91 20.05
CA GLU A 58 -3.80 15.73 21.50
C GLU A 58 -2.96 16.87 22.07
N ASN A 59 -3.34 17.41 23.24
CA ASN A 59 -2.56 18.43 23.97
C ASN A 59 -2.12 19.65 23.14
N ASN A 60 -3.01 20.14 22.26
CA ASN A 60 -2.71 21.25 21.33
C ASN A 60 -1.60 20.94 20.30
N CYS A 61 -1.28 19.67 20.11
CA CYS A 61 -0.45 19.15 19.03
C CYS A 61 -1.34 18.45 18.01
N ILE A 62 -1.00 18.58 16.74
CA ILE A 62 -1.68 17.86 15.66
C ILE A 62 -0.66 17.06 14.85
N GLU A 63 -0.94 15.76 14.72
CA GLU A 63 -0.22 14.86 13.82
C GLU A 63 -1.04 14.70 12.55
N PHE A 64 -0.39 14.89 11.41
CA PHE A 64 -0.96 14.74 10.09
C PHE A 64 -0.34 13.53 9.40
N PHE A 65 -1.18 12.69 8.80
CA PHE A 65 -0.72 11.57 7.99
C PHE A 65 -1.27 11.66 6.58
N ASP A 66 -0.35 11.59 5.62
CA ASP A 66 -0.59 11.44 4.20
C ASP A 66 0.28 10.30 3.67
N SER A 67 -0.30 9.35 2.93
CA SER A 67 0.46 8.23 2.39
C SER A 67 1.55 8.66 1.40
N TYR A 68 1.43 9.82 0.76
CA TYR A 68 2.46 10.39 -0.11
C TYR A 68 3.54 11.19 0.63
N GLY A 69 3.38 11.43 1.93
CA GLY A 69 4.36 12.11 2.78
C GLY A 69 4.45 13.62 2.57
N TYR A 70 3.44 14.25 1.97
CA TYR A 70 3.40 15.70 1.82
C TYR A 70 2.98 16.39 3.13
N PRO A 71 3.42 17.63 3.38
CA PRO A 71 2.93 18.42 4.52
C PRO A 71 1.47 18.86 4.28
N PRO A 72 0.71 19.21 5.33
CA PRO A 72 -0.69 19.64 5.19
C PRO A 72 -0.85 20.88 4.30
N GLU A 73 0.13 21.79 4.29
CA GLU A 73 0.15 23.01 3.48
C GLU A 73 0.15 22.75 1.97
N TYR A 74 0.63 21.58 1.54
CA TYR A 74 0.64 21.16 0.14
C TYR A 74 -0.77 21.11 -0.45
N TYR A 75 -1.78 20.83 0.39
CA TYR A 75 -3.18 20.71 -0.01
C TYR A 75 -3.94 22.04 0.01
N GLY A 76 -3.25 23.15 0.26
CA GLY A 76 -3.77 24.50 0.13
C GLY A 76 -4.06 25.20 1.46
N GLU A 77 -4.51 26.45 1.31
CA GLU A 77 -4.68 27.41 2.39
C GLU A 77 -5.61 26.94 3.51
N GLY A 78 -6.70 26.24 3.19
CA GLY A 78 -7.63 25.74 4.19
C GLY A 78 -6.99 24.77 5.19
N PHE A 79 -6.07 23.91 4.72
CA PHE A 79 -5.33 23.01 5.60
C PHE A 79 -4.26 23.74 6.38
N ARG A 80 -3.57 24.70 5.77
CA ARG A 80 -2.60 25.58 6.46
C ARG A 80 -3.27 26.35 7.62
N ASP A 81 -4.42 26.95 7.37
CA ASP A 81 -5.20 27.69 8.35
C ASP A 81 -5.80 26.78 9.43
N PHE A 82 -6.10 25.53 9.08
CA PHE A 82 -6.55 24.54 10.05
C PHE A 82 -5.43 24.15 11.03
N VAL A 83 -4.24 23.81 10.51
CA VAL A 83 -3.14 23.33 11.36
C VAL A 83 -2.46 24.46 12.14
N SER A 84 -2.53 25.72 11.68
CA SER A 84 -1.98 26.88 12.38
C SER A 84 -2.65 27.18 13.73
N LYS A 85 -3.81 26.55 14.01
CA LYS A 85 -4.53 26.65 15.29
C LYS A 85 -3.86 25.88 16.43
N PHE A 86 -2.90 24.99 16.11
CA PHE A 86 -2.24 24.11 17.07
C PHE A 86 -0.80 24.59 17.33
N SER A 87 -0.28 24.33 18.53
CA SER A 87 1.07 24.74 18.94
C SER A 87 2.16 23.98 18.18
N THR A 88 1.93 22.70 17.88
CA THR A 88 2.89 21.85 17.18
C THR A 88 2.16 21.08 16.08
N VAL A 89 2.78 21.03 14.90
CA VAL A 89 2.31 20.25 13.75
C VAL A 89 3.41 19.24 13.40
N SER A 90 3.09 17.96 13.41
CA SER A 90 3.98 16.90 12.92
C SER A 90 3.33 16.18 11.74
N TRP A 91 4.15 15.64 10.85
CA TRP A 91 3.66 14.83 9.74
C TRP A 91 4.68 13.76 9.36
N ASN A 92 4.23 12.72 8.66
CA ASN A 92 5.15 11.76 8.07
C ASN A 92 5.84 12.39 6.84
N CYS A 93 7.17 12.48 6.86
CA CYS A 93 7.96 12.94 5.72
C CYS A 93 8.52 11.80 4.86
N ILE A 94 8.22 10.55 5.23
CA ILE A 94 8.56 9.35 4.46
C ILE A 94 7.30 8.89 3.71
N PRO A 95 7.32 8.84 2.36
CA PRO A 95 6.20 8.34 1.56
C PRO A 95 6.05 6.83 1.75
N PHE A 96 4.83 6.38 2.07
CA PHE A 96 4.46 4.96 2.11
C PHE A 96 3.78 4.51 0.81
N GLN A 97 3.25 5.46 0.05
CA GLN A 97 2.67 5.27 -1.26
C GLN A 97 3.39 6.19 -2.25
N SER A 98 3.65 5.70 -3.45
CA SER A 98 4.22 6.54 -4.51
C SER A 98 3.14 7.53 -5.01
N PRO A 99 3.46 8.83 -5.16
CA PRO A 99 2.53 9.87 -5.68
C PRO A 99 1.96 9.53 -7.05
N THR A 100 2.70 8.73 -7.82
CA THR A 100 2.17 7.99 -8.96
C THR A 100 2.04 6.54 -8.54
N SER A 101 0.86 5.93 -8.67
CA SER A 101 0.73 4.46 -8.56
C SER A 101 1.68 3.72 -9.53
N ASN A 102 2.20 4.42 -10.54
CA ASN A 102 3.22 3.97 -11.48
C ASN A 102 4.61 3.77 -10.87
N GLY A 103 5.03 4.51 -9.84
CA GLY A 103 6.41 4.38 -9.32
C GLY A 103 6.76 2.98 -8.84
N ILE A 104 5.84 2.33 -8.12
CA ILE A 104 5.99 0.93 -7.68
C ILE A 104 5.95 -0.03 -8.87
N ARG A 105 5.09 0.24 -9.85
CA ARG A 105 5.01 -0.55 -11.08
C ARG A 105 6.31 -0.46 -11.88
N ASP A 106 6.83 0.73 -12.09
CA ASP A 106 8.02 0.97 -12.91
C ASP A 106 9.27 0.40 -12.21
N ILE A 107 9.37 0.50 -10.88
CA ILE A 107 10.38 -0.21 -10.09
C ILE A 107 10.24 -1.74 -10.29
N SER A 108 9.02 -2.27 -10.23
CA SER A 108 8.76 -3.70 -10.41
C SER A 108 9.07 -4.19 -11.82
N LEU A 109 8.79 -3.37 -12.85
CA LEU A 109 9.07 -3.65 -14.25
C LEU A 109 10.58 -3.61 -14.57
N ASN A 110 11.36 -2.83 -13.83
CA ASN A 110 12.82 -2.73 -14.00
C ASN A 110 13.61 -3.59 -13.00
N ALA A 111 12.93 -4.36 -12.15
CA ALA A 111 13.60 -5.24 -11.19
C ALA A 111 14.28 -6.41 -11.92
N HIS A 112 15.56 -6.65 -11.63
CA HIS A 112 16.30 -7.80 -12.18
C HIS A 112 15.95 -9.13 -11.51
N TYR A 113 15.53 -9.09 -10.24
CA TYR A 113 15.13 -10.26 -9.49
C TYR A 113 13.85 -9.96 -8.72
N MET A 114 12.93 -10.92 -8.71
CA MET A 114 11.70 -10.83 -7.96
C MET A 114 11.46 -12.13 -7.20
N PHE A 115 11.20 -12.03 -5.90
CA PHE A 115 10.84 -13.16 -5.05
C PHE A 115 9.34 -13.13 -4.75
N LEU A 116 8.61 -14.15 -5.22
CA LEU A 116 7.19 -14.32 -4.92
C LEU A 116 7.03 -15.35 -3.81
N PHE A 117 6.75 -14.89 -2.61
CA PHE A 117 6.54 -15.73 -1.43
C PHE A 117 5.14 -16.34 -1.40
N LYS A 118 4.99 -17.46 -0.67
CA LYS A 118 3.68 -18.07 -0.40
C LYS A 118 2.71 -17.05 0.22
N ASN A 119 1.72 -16.63 -0.57
CA ASN A 119 0.63 -15.79 -0.11
C ASN A 119 -0.70 -16.58 -0.14
N PRO A 120 -1.24 -17.03 1.01
CA PRO A 120 -2.52 -17.74 1.08
C PRO A 120 -3.74 -16.82 0.95
N ARG A 121 -3.57 -15.51 1.15
CA ARG A 121 -4.66 -14.52 1.17
C ARG A 121 -5.07 -14.11 -0.25
N ASP A 122 -4.09 -13.89 -1.11
CA ASP A 122 -4.34 -13.34 -2.44
C ASP A 122 -3.36 -13.89 -3.50
N LYS A 123 -3.88 -14.78 -4.35
CA LYS A 123 -3.14 -15.30 -5.51
C LYS A 123 -3.35 -14.45 -6.77
N SER A 124 -4.30 -13.50 -6.78
CA SER A 124 -4.68 -12.78 -8.00
C SER A 124 -3.55 -11.90 -8.54
N GLN A 125 -2.83 -11.21 -7.66
CA GLN A 125 -1.68 -10.37 -8.03
C GLN A 125 -0.55 -11.21 -8.66
N VAL A 126 -0.26 -12.38 -8.08
CA VAL A 126 0.73 -13.32 -8.60
C VAL A 126 0.35 -13.80 -10.00
N MET A 127 -0.94 -14.08 -10.24
CA MET A 127 -1.41 -14.49 -11.57
C MET A 127 -1.34 -13.35 -12.59
N ASN A 128 -1.53 -12.10 -12.18
CA ASN A 128 -1.38 -10.96 -13.07
C ASN A 128 0.09 -10.75 -13.47
N ILE A 129 1.04 -10.90 -12.54
CA ILE A 129 2.48 -10.92 -12.84
C ILE A 129 2.78 -12.05 -13.83
N GLY A 130 2.25 -13.26 -13.58
CA GLY A 130 2.40 -14.41 -14.46
C GLY A 130 1.93 -14.17 -15.90
N LYS A 131 0.79 -13.47 -16.08
CA LYS A 131 0.29 -13.08 -17.40
C LYS A 131 1.22 -12.12 -18.14
N GLN A 132 1.87 -11.19 -17.41
CA GLN A 132 2.81 -10.23 -17.98
C GLN A 132 4.13 -10.92 -18.40
N LEU A 133 4.64 -11.82 -17.55
CA LEU A 133 5.90 -12.52 -17.80
C LEU A 133 5.78 -13.67 -18.80
N TYR A 134 4.64 -14.37 -18.80
CA TYR A 134 4.40 -15.53 -19.65
C TYR A 134 3.05 -15.40 -20.38
N PRO A 135 2.90 -14.45 -21.33
CA PRO A 135 1.67 -14.26 -22.09
C PRO A 135 1.22 -15.56 -22.77
N GLY A 136 -0.07 -15.90 -22.64
CA GLY A 136 -0.63 -17.15 -23.18
C GLY A 136 -0.26 -18.43 -22.41
N LYS A 137 0.68 -18.37 -21.45
CA LYS A 137 1.15 -19.53 -20.66
C LYS A 137 0.82 -19.39 -19.15
N SER A 138 -0.29 -18.73 -18.82
CA SER A 138 -0.71 -18.48 -17.42
C SER A 138 -0.85 -19.77 -16.60
N LYS A 139 -1.29 -20.87 -17.23
CA LYS A 139 -1.43 -22.18 -16.56
C LYS A 139 -0.08 -22.70 -16.06
N PHE A 140 0.94 -22.61 -16.91
CA PHE A 140 2.31 -23.00 -16.57
C PHE A 140 2.83 -22.19 -15.37
N PHE A 141 2.74 -20.85 -15.44
CA PHE A 141 3.23 -20.00 -14.36
C PHE A 141 2.52 -20.28 -13.03
N ARG A 142 1.21 -20.53 -13.06
CA ARG A 142 0.43 -20.90 -11.88
C ARG A 142 0.94 -22.18 -11.23
N GLU A 143 1.15 -23.23 -12.02
CA GLU A 143 1.63 -24.53 -11.54
C GLU A 143 3.04 -24.40 -10.93
N VAL A 144 3.92 -23.62 -11.56
CA VAL A 144 5.26 -23.32 -11.03
C VAL A 144 5.18 -22.59 -9.69
N TYR A 145 4.35 -21.55 -9.57
CA TYR A 145 4.19 -20.84 -8.31
C TYR A 145 3.62 -21.73 -7.21
N GLU A 146 2.62 -22.56 -7.52
CA GLU A 146 2.03 -23.47 -6.54
C GLU A 146 3.00 -24.55 -6.05
N ASP A 147 3.83 -25.07 -6.94
CA ASP A 147 4.89 -26.01 -6.59
C ASP A 147 5.99 -25.36 -5.74
N ALA A 148 6.56 -24.26 -6.24
CA ALA A 148 7.63 -23.51 -5.56
C ALA A 148 7.20 -22.94 -4.21
N THR A 149 5.90 -22.67 -4.03
CA THR A 149 5.34 -22.13 -2.78
C THR A 149 4.55 -23.16 -1.95
N SER A 150 4.77 -24.46 -2.18
CA SER A 150 4.05 -25.54 -1.50
C SER A 150 4.26 -25.54 0.04
N LYS A 151 5.45 -25.20 0.53
CA LYS A 151 5.81 -25.16 1.97
C LYS A 151 5.61 -23.78 2.61
N PRO A 152 5.37 -23.66 3.93
CA PRO A 152 5.42 -22.36 4.61
C PRO A 152 6.75 -21.63 4.36
N PHE A 153 6.70 -20.30 4.22
CA PHE A 153 7.87 -19.42 3.98
C PHE A 153 8.68 -19.70 2.70
N SER A 154 8.19 -20.56 1.81
CA SER A 154 8.83 -20.83 0.51
C SER A 154 8.51 -19.74 -0.53
N TYR A 155 9.27 -19.74 -1.62
CA TYR A 155 9.27 -18.68 -2.63
C TYR A 155 9.53 -19.23 -4.03
N LEU A 156 9.07 -18.47 -5.03
CA LEU A 156 9.50 -18.55 -6.41
C LEU A 156 10.42 -17.35 -6.72
N LEU A 157 11.66 -17.61 -7.12
CA LEU A 157 12.52 -16.60 -7.73
C LEU A 157 12.21 -16.47 -9.22
N ILE A 158 12.10 -15.23 -9.66
CA ILE A 158 12.01 -14.82 -11.05
C ILE A 158 13.25 -13.98 -11.39
N ASP A 159 14.04 -14.44 -12.35
CA ASP A 159 15.22 -13.76 -12.89
C ASP A 159 14.84 -13.05 -14.20
N LEU A 160 14.81 -11.72 -14.11
CA LEU A 160 14.40 -10.82 -15.18
C LEU A 160 15.60 -10.12 -15.83
N LYS A 161 16.84 -10.51 -15.51
CA LYS A 161 17.99 -9.94 -16.22
C LYS A 161 17.90 -10.24 -17.72
N PRO A 162 18.32 -9.30 -18.58
CA PRO A 162 18.26 -9.46 -20.03
C PRO A 162 19.23 -10.53 -20.56
N ASP A 163 20.31 -10.83 -19.83
CA ASP A 163 21.35 -11.80 -20.19
C ASP A 163 21.11 -13.21 -19.60
N THR A 164 20.12 -13.39 -18.72
CA THR A 164 19.74 -14.70 -18.21
C THR A 164 19.03 -15.51 -19.28
N SER A 165 19.49 -16.75 -19.52
CA SER A 165 18.81 -17.71 -20.40
C SER A 165 17.37 -17.97 -19.93
N ASP A 166 16.42 -18.03 -20.87
CA ASP A 166 15.00 -18.26 -20.57
C ASP A 166 14.74 -19.53 -19.75
N SER A 167 15.59 -20.55 -19.93
CA SER A 167 15.53 -21.82 -19.20
C SER A 167 15.89 -21.71 -17.71
N MET A 168 16.48 -20.58 -17.28
CA MET A 168 16.96 -20.33 -15.92
C MET A 168 16.16 -19.24 -15.18
N ARG A 169 15.06 -18.74 -15.77
CA ARG A 169 14.32 -17.60 -15.23
C ARG A 169 13.52 -17.91 -13.98
N LEU A 170 12.95 -19.10 -13.86
CA LEU A 170 12.10 -19.49 -12.73
C LEU A 170 12.81 -20.53 -11.87
N ARG A 171 13.08 -20.19 -10.60
CA ARG A 171 13.91 -21.01 -9.70
C ARG A 171 13.34 -21.04 -8.27
N SER A 172 13.65 -22.10 -7.54
CA SER A 172 13.43 -22.18 -6.09
C SER A 172 14.54 -22.99 -5.40
N GLY A 173 14.59 -22.95 -4.07
CA GLY A 173 15.56 -23.70 -3.27
C GLY A 173 17.00 -23.24 -3.46
N LEU A 174 17.25 -21.93 -3.42
CA LEU A 174 18.59 -21.34 -3.55
C LEU A 174 19.39 -21.34 -2.24
N PHE A 175 18.77 -21.59 -1.10
CA PHE A 175 19.46 -21.53 0.19
C PHE A 175 20.11 -22.88 0.54
N PRO A 176 21.20 -22.86 1.34
CA PRO A 176 21.85 -24.09 1.78
C PRO A 176 20.88 -25.06 2.45
N GLY A 177 20.87 -26.31 1.97
CA GLY A 177 19.99 -27.37 2.48
C GLY A 177 18.67 -27.53 1.72
N ASP A 178 18.31 -26.60 0.85
CA ASP A 178 17.17 -26.76 -0.05
C ASP A 178 17.55 -27.57 -1.29
N THR A 179 16.56 -28.28 -1.85
CA THR A 179 16.69 -28.85 -3.19
C THR A 179 16.48 -27.73 -4.21
N PHE A 180 17.49 -27.47 -5.04
CA PHE A 180 17.42 -26.48 -6.09
C PHE A 180 16.54 -26.94 -7.26
N PHE A 181 15.57 -26.12 -7.65
CA PHE A 181 14.67 -26.39 -8.77
C PHE A 181 14.75 -25.29 -9.82
N VAL A 182 14.63 -25.69 -11.09
CA VAL A 182 14.49 -24.81 -12.25
C VAL A 182 13.24 -25.22 -13.01
N TYR A 183 12.38 -24.25 -13.32
CA TYR A 183 11.11 -24.49 -13.97
C TYR A 183 11.12 -23.99 -15.41
N GLN A 184 10.69 -24.85 -16.34
CA GLN A 184 10.70 -24.57 -17.77
C GLN A 184 9.34 -24.92 -18.39
N PRO A 185 8.83 -24.09 -19.32
CA PRO A 185 7.65 -24.46 -20.07
C PRO A 185 7.95 -25.69 -20.93
N ARG A 186 6.99 -26.62 -20.98
CA ARG A 186 7.01 -27.73 -21.94
C ARG A 186 6.81 -27.24 -23.37
#